data_AF-A0A2U3LIR8-F1
#
_entry.id   AF-A0A2U3LIR8-F1
#
_cell.length_a   1.000
_cell.length_b   1.000
_cell.length_c   1.000
_cell.angle_alpha   90.00
_cell.angle_beta   90.00
_cell.angle_gamma   90.00
#
_symmetry.space_group_name_H-M   'P 1'
#
loop_
_entity.id
_entity.type
_entity.pdbx_description
1 polymer ?
#
loop_
_entity_poly.entity_id
_entity_poly.type
_entity_poly.pdbx_seq_one_letter_code
_entity_poly.pdbx_strand_id
1 'polypeptide(L)' 'MAGGHSFRRNNGERMRFKVLHKISDFKKRFGVHMCVGCGRCDNACPEYISFAQCVNRLGEEEVKKHG' A
#
# COMPACT_ATOMS: atom_id res chain seq x y z
N MET A 1 -16.95 -5.65 10.25
CA MET A 1 -17.20 -5.26 11.66
C MET A 1 -18.44 -4.41 11.68
N ALA A 2 -19.48 -4.85 12.41
CA ALA A 2 -20.61 -4.02 12.79
C ALA A 2 -20.21 -3.30 14.08
N GLY A 3 -20.08 -1.98 14.03
CA GLY A 3 -19.54 -1.16 15.11
C GLY A 3 -18.51 -0.18 14.54
N GLY A 4 -18.84 1.12 14.55
CA GLY A 4 -18.15 2.22 13.88
C GLY A 4 -16.69 2.50 14.28
N HIS A 5 -15.94 1.50 14.73
CA HIS A 5 -14.53 1.63 15.03
C HIS A 5 -13.69 1.48 13.75
N SER A 6 -13.25 2.63 13.22
CA SER A 6 -12.21 2.67 12.19
C SER A 6 -10.83 2.53 12.84
N PHE A 7 -10.17 1.39 12.62
CA PHE A 7 -8.77 1.14 13.05
C PHE A 7 -7.73 1.92 12.24
N ARG A 8 -8.16 2.56 11.14
CA ARG A 8 -7.33 3.39 10.26
C ARG A 8 -8.05 4.70 10.08
N ARG A 9 -7.78 5.62 11.01
CA ARG A 9 -8.46 6.92 11.10
C ARG A 9 -7.93 7.86 10.03
N ASN A 10 -6.62 7.83 9.78
CA ASN A 10 -5.99 8.74 8.84
C ASN A 10 -5.91 8.13 7.43
N ASN A 11 -6.02 8.99 6.41
CA ASN A 11 -5.89 8.59 5.01
C ASN A 11 -4.51 7.98 4.71
N GLY A 12 -3.46 8.47 5.38
CA GLY A 12 -2.11 7.88 5.31
C GLY A 12 -2.04 6.44 5.86
N GLU A 13 -2.74 6.12 6.95
CA GLU A 13 -2.77 4.76 7.50
C GLU A 13 -3.49 3.78 6.57
N ARG A 14 -4.59 4.25 5.94
CA ARG A 14 -5.31 3.50 4.91
C ARG A 14 -4.41 3.26 3.71
N MET A 15 -3.65 4.26 3.29
CA MET A 15 -2.74 4.15 2.16
C MET A 15 -1.57 3.20 2.44
N ARG A 16 -0.91 3.33 3.60
CA ARG A 16 0.13 2.42 4.07
C ARG A 16 -0.38 0.97 4.06
N PHE A 17 -1.59 0.73 4.57
CA PHE A 17 -2.18 -0.59 4.54
C PHE A 17 -2.42 -1.09 3.11
N LYS A 18 -2.95 -0.26 2.20
CA LYS A 18 -3.13 -0.63 0.78
C LYS A 18 -1.80 -1.00 0.11
N VAL A 19 -0.74 -0.22 0.36
CA VAL A 19 0.60 -0.45 -0.21
C VAL A 19 1.16 -1.78 0.29
N LEU A 20 1.21 -1.97 1.61
CA LEU A 20 1.72 -3.20 2.21
C LEU A 20 0.90 -4.42 1.80
N HIS A 21 -0.43 -4.30 1.79
CA HIS A 21 -1.30 -5.39 1.38
C HIS A 21 -1.02 -5.83 -0.05
N LYS A 22 -0.95 -4.88 -0.99
CA LYS A 22 -0.78 -5.22 -2.41
C LYS A 22 0.62 -5.72 -2.76
N ILE A 23 1.66 -5.23 -2.09
CA ILE A 23 3.05 -5.53 -2.43
C ILE A 23 3.62 -6.67 -1.57
N SER A 24 3.37 -6.68 -0.27
CA SER A 24 3.99 -7.62 0.68
C SER A 24 3.01 -8.67 1.21
N ASP A 25 1.90 -8.26 1.85
CA ASP A 25 1.07 -9.21 2.60
C ASP A 25 0.33 -10.19 1.69
N PHE A 26 -0.18 -9.70 0.55
CA PHE A 26 -0.83 -10.57 -0.42
C PHE A 26 0.18 -11.54 -1.04
N LYS A 27 1.40 -11.09 -1.34
CA LYS A 27 2.48 -11.97 -1.81
C LYS A 27 2.86 -13.01 -0.77
N LYS A 28 2.97 -12.64 0.50
CA LYS A 28 3.25 -13.60 1.59
C LYS A 28 2.17 -14.69 1.71
N ARG A 29 0.92 -14.36 1.39
CA ARG A 29 -0.21 -15.28 1.48
C ARG A 29 -0.45 -16.12 0.21
N PHE A 30 -0.18 -15.55 -0.95
CA PHE A 30 -0.59 -16.12 -2.25
C PHE A 30 0.55 -16.25 -3.26
N GLY A 31 1.78 -15.88 -2.90
CA GLY A 31 2.97 -15.97 -3.75
C GLY A 31 3.09 -14.87 -4.82
N VAL A 32 2.04 -14.10 -5.08
CA VAL A 32 1.98 -13.10 -6.15
C VAL A 32 1.70 -11.69 -5.62
N HIS A 33 2.13 -10.66 -6.35
CA HIS A 33 1.76 -9.28 -6.03
C HIS A 33 0.32 -9.00 -6.49
N MET A 34 -0.47 -8.31 -5.64
CA MET A 34 -1.83 -7.91 -6.01
C MET A 34 -1.84 -6.65 -6.88
N CYS A 35 -0.77 -5.85 -6.82
CA CYS A 35 -0.63 -4.67 -7.65
C CYS A 35 -0.25 -5.07 -9.08
N VAL A 36 -1.04 -4.62 -10.06
CA VAL A 36 -0.80 -4.80 -11.50
C VAL A 36 -0.50 -3.50 -12.24
N GLY A 37 -0.29 -2.38 -11.52
CA GLY A 37 0.00 -1.08 -12.14
C GLY A 37 -1.21 -0.33 -12.71
N CYS A 38 -2.44 -0.68 -12.33
CA CYS A 38 -3.66 -0.08 -12.89
C CYS A 38 -3.97 1.37 -12.47
N GLY A 39 -3.16 2.00 -11.61
CA GLY A 39 -3.32 3.41 -11.19
C GLY A 39 -4.55 3.73 -10.33
N ARG A 40 -5.53 2.83 -10.18
CA ARG A 40 -6.79 3.07 -9.45
C ARG A 40 -6.62 3.45 -7.98
N CYS A 41 -5.49 3.11 -7.37
CA CYS A 41 -5.19 3.51 -5.98
C CYS A 41 -4.97 5.01 -5.84
N ASP A 42 -4.38 5.67 -6.84
CA ASP A 42 -4.06 7.10 -6.80
C ASP A 42 -5.33 7.92 -7.00
N ASN A 43 -6.14 7.57 -8.00
CA ASN A 43 -7.42 8.22 -8.28
C ASN A 43 -8.45 8.07 -7.13
N ALA A 44 -8.39 6.98 -6.38
CA ALA A 44 -9.29 6.74 -5.26
C ALA A 44 -8.83 7.42 -3.94
N CYS A 45 -7.68 8.08 -3.93
CA CYS A 45 -7.13 8.68 -2.73
C CYS A 45 -7.65 10.12 -2.56
N PRO A 46 -8.41 10.44 -1.50
CA PRO A 46 -8.98 11.78 -1.31
C PRO A 46 -7.92 12.86 -1.01
N GLU A 47 -6.72 12.45 -0.58
CA GLU A 47 -5.61 13.34 -0.21
C GLU A 47 -4.50 13.35 -1.26
N TYR A 48 -4.74 12.79 -2.45
CA TYR A 48 -3.73 12.72 -3.52
C TYR A 48 -2.40 12.05 -3.11
N ILE A 49 -2.44 11.12 -2.15
CA ILE A 49 -1.26 10.34 -1.76
C ILE A 49 -0.92 9.34 -2.88
N SER A 50 0.26 9.49 -3.50
CA SER A 50 0.70 8.62 -4.59
C SER A 50 1.18 7.25 -4.09
N PHE A 51 0.49 6.20 -4.55
CA PHE A 51 0.85 4.80 -4.37
C PHE A 51 2.17 4.47 -5.02
N ALA A 52 2.38 4.93 -6.25
CA ALA A 52 3.61 4.67 -7.00
C ALA A 52 4.82 5.19 -6.22
N GLN A 53 4.74 6.41 -5.69
CA GLN A 53 5.80 6.98 -4.85
C GLN A 53 6.03 6.17 -3.58
N CYS A 54 4.98 5.73 -2.89
CA CYS A 54 5.12 4.87 -1.71
C CYS A 54 5.84 3.55 -2.04
N VAL A 55 5.50 2.90 -3.15
CA VAL A 55 6.12 1.63 -3.56
C VAL A 55 7.57 1.84 -3.98
N ASN A 56 7.86 2.88 -4.75
CA ASN A 56 9.22 3.17 -5.19
C ASN A 56 10.13 3.44 -4.00
N ARG A 57 9.68 4.24 -3.04
CA ARG A 57 10.44 4.51 -1.81
C ARG A 57 10.69 3.26 -0.98
N LEU A 58 9.69 2.37 -0.88
CA LEU A 58 9.90 1.06 -0.25
C LEU A 58 10.94 0.24 -1.00
N GLY A 59 10.87 0.20 -2.33
CA GLY A 59 11.87 -0.49 -3.16
C GLY A 59 13.28 0.05 -2.94
N GLU A 60 13.44 1.37 -2.90
CA GLU A 60 14.73 2.03 -2.60
C GLU A 60 15.25 1.66 -1.21
N GLU A 61 14.39 1.65 -0.19
CA GLU A 61 14.77 1.27 1.17
C GLU A 61 15.14 -0.21 1.29
N GLU A 62 14.44 -1.10 0.57
CA GLU A 62 14.76 -2.54 0.52
C GLU A 62 16.08 -2.78 -0.22
N VAL A 63 16.34 -2.09 -1.33
CA VAL A 63 17.63 -2.16 -2.05
C VAL A 63 18.77 -1.68 -1.14
N LYS A 64 18.59 -0.57 -0.41
CA LYS A 64 19.61 -0.06 0.53
C LYS A 64 19.91 -1.01 1.69
N LYS A 65 18.94 -1.85 2.10
CA LYS A 65 19.12 -2.81 3.20
C LYS A 65 19.78 -4.11 2.79
N HIS A 66 19.77 -4.44 1.50
CA HIS A 66 20.23 -5.72 0.97
C HIS A 66 21.34 -5.57 -0.09
N GLY A 67 21.74 -4.34 -0.40
CA GLY A 67 22.88 -4.00 -1.25
C GLY A 67 24.12 -3.59 -0.47
#